data_AF-W6AYA9-F1
#
_entry.id   AF-W6AYA9-F1
#
_cell.length_a   1.000
_cell.length_b   1.000
_cell.length_c   1.000
_cell.angle_alpha   90.00
_cell.angle_beta   90.00
_cell.angle_gamma   90.00
#
_symmetry.space_group_name_H-M   'P 1'
#
loop_
_entity.id
_entity.type
_entity.pdbx_description
1 polymer ?
#
loop_
_entity_poly.entity_id
_entity_poly.type
_entity_poly.pdbx_seq_one_letter_code
_entity_poly.pdbx_strand_id
1 'polypeptide(L)'
;MKKILGLVGAITFITSITTNMISCNNHATSNNLINLEDVLTVTDLGKIPAIIPDVILIYIKAKNPKVVITELFVFLDSNVKEYAKVHIKGNSKIYH
;
A
#
# COMPACT_ATOMS: atom_id res chain seq x y z
N MET A 1 -58.24 -56.86 7.82
CA MET A 1 -57.20 -56.40 6.86
C MET A 1 -56.91 -54.93 7.13
N LYS A 2 -55.61 -54.58 7.09
CA LYS A 2 -54.96 -53.25 7.05
C LYS A 2 -55.28 -52.22 8.15
N LYS A 3 -54.39 -52.19 9.15
CA LYS A 3 -54.16 -51.07 10.08
C LYS A 3 -53.57 -49.91 9.27
N ILE A 4 -54.18 -48.73 9.35
CA ILE A 4 -53.69 -47.54 8.64
C ILE A 4 -52.62 -46.89 9.51
N LEU A 5 -51.41 -46.97 8.99
CA LEU A 5 -50.21 -46.31 9.42
C LEU A 5 -50.36 -44.80 9.12
N GLY A 6 -50.26 -43.95 10.13
CA GLY A 6 -50.30 -42.50 9.97
C GLY A 6 -49.29 -41.85 10.89
N LEU A 7 -48.01 -41.99 10.55
CA LEU A 7 -46.89 -41.36 11.23
C LEU A 7 -47.00 -39.83 11.01
N VAL A 8 -47.40 -39.09 12.04
CA VAL A 8 -47.35 -37.62 12.04
C VAL A 8 -45.88 -37.23 12.18
N GLY A 9 -45.18 -37.15 11.05
CA GLY A 9 -43.88 -36.51 10.97
C GLY A 9 -44.07 -35.02 11.14
N ALA A 10 -43.76 -34.50 12.33
CA ALA A 10 -43.74 -33.07 12.57
C ALA A 10 -42.66 -32.43 11.68
N ILE A 11 -43.11 -31.64 10.71
CA ILE A 11 -42.26 -30.78 9.88
C ILE A 11 -41.87 -29.58 10.75
N THR A 12 -40.67 -29.60 11.32
CA THR A 12 -40.08 -28.38 11.88
C THR A 12 -39.42 -27.60 10.75
N PHE A 13 -40.10 -26.56 10.27
CA PHE A 13 -39.49 -25.54 9.43
C PHE A 13 -38.43 -24.82 10.26
N ILE A 14 -37.16 -25.06 9.95
CA ILE A 14 -36.05 -24.25 10.48
C ILE A 14 -36.13 -22.91 9.77
N THR A 15 -36.49 -21.86 10.51
CA THR A 15 -36.48 -20.48 10.00
C THR A 15 -35.05 -20.10 9.68
N SER A 16 -34.78 -19.77 8.41
CA SER A 16 -33.50 -19.24 7.96
C SER A 16 -33.14 -18.01 8.79
N ILE A 17 -32.03 -18.08 9.53
CA ILE A 17 -31.47 -16.91 10.18
C ILE A 17 -30.92 -16.04 9.03
N THR A 18 -31.58 -14.95 8.70
CA THR A 18 -30.96 -13.92 7.85
C THR A 18 -29.85 -13.31 8.68
N THR A 19 -28.63 -13.83 8.54
CA THR A 19 -27.46 -13.10 9.00
C THR A 19 -27.39 -11.84 8.17
N ASN A 20 -27.72 -10.70 8.78
CA ASN A 20 -27.28 -9.42 8.26
C ASN A 20 -25.76 -9.48 8.27
N MET A 21 -25.15 -9.86 7.14
CA MET A 21 -23.74 -9.66 6.95
C MET A 21 -23.53 -8.15 7.01
N ILE A 22 -23.00 -7.67 8.13
CA ILE A 22 -22.27 -6.41 8.13
C ILE A 22 -21.08 -6.71 7.23
N SER A 23 -21.23 -6.41 5.95
CA SER A 23 -20.09 -6.17 5.09
C SER A 23 -19.35 -5.06 5.81
N CYS A 24 -18.22 -5.39 6.43
CA CYS A 24 -17.19 -4.41 6.65
C CYS A 24 -16.91 -3.90 5.26
N ASN A 25 -17.60 -2.81 4.90
CA ASN A 25 -17.25 -1.98 3.79
C ASN A 25 -15.81 -1.66 4.13
N ASN A 26 -14.87 -2.39 3.50
CA ASN A 26 -13.52 -1.91 3.41
C ASN A 26 -13.75 -0.58 2.74
N HIS A 27 -13.79 0.47 3.55
CA HIS A 27 -13.51 1.80 3.09
C HIS A 27 -12.14 1.57 2.47
N ALA A 28 -12.14 1.29 1.17
CA ALA A 28 -11.02 1.55 0.32
C ALA A 28 -10.85 3.04 0.54
N THR A 29 -10.07 3.39 1.57
CA THR A 29 -9.30 4.60 1.52
C THR A 29 -8.60 4.44 0.19
N SER A 30 -9.16 5.10 -0.82
CA SER A 30 -8.44 5.49 -2.01
C SER A 30 -7.34 6.38 -1.45
N ASN A 31 -6.32 5.72 -0.90
CA ASN A 31 -5.02 6.24 -0.67
C ASN A 31 -4.54 6.47 -2.10
N ASN A 32 -4.95 7.60 -2.69
CA ASN A 32 -4.43 8.14 -3.95
C ASN A 32 -2.97 8.53 -3.71
N LEU A 33 -2.17 7.55 -3.28
CA LEU A 33 -0.75 7.67 -3.15
C LEU A 33 -0.21 7.74 -4.57
N ILE A 34 0.70 8.67 -4.77
CA ILE A 34 1.38 8.88 -6.02
C ILE A 34 2.42 7.76 -6.15
N ASN A 35 2.55 7.14 -7.32
CA ASN A 35 3.69 6.25 -7.54
C ASN A 35 4.96 7.11 -7.56
N LEU A 36 5.95 6.79 -6.72
CA LEU A 36 7.18 7.58 -6.66
C LEU A 36 7.86 7.72 -8.04
N GLU A 37 7.77 6.69 -8.88
CA GLU A 37 8.34 6.70 -10.23
C GLU A 37 7.72 7.78 -11.14
N ASP A 38 6.47 8.17 -10.92
CA ASP A 38 5.79 9.20 -11.69
C ASP A 38 6.34 10.61 -11.43
N VAL A 39 7.01 10.80 -10.29
CA VAL A 39 7.57 12.10 -9.88
C VAL A 39 9.09 12.10 -9.82
N LEU A 40 9.73 10.96 -9.56
CA LEU A 40 11.17 10.78 -9.54
C LEU A 40 11.68 10.36 -10.93
N THR A 41 11.43 11.22 -11.91
CA THR A 41 11.72 10.93 -13.32
C THR A 41 13.19 11.10 -13.70
N VAL A 42 13.93 11.96 -13.00
CA VAL A 42 15.36 12.22 -13.24
C VAL A 42 16.17 11.52 -12.15
N THR A 43 16.83 10.43 -12.52
CA THR A 43 17.65 9.60 -11.62
C THR A 43 19.14 9.92 -11.70
N ASP A 44 19.62 10.45 -12.84
CA ASP A 44 20.98 10.98 -12.96
C ASP A 44 21.09 12.34 -12.26
N LEU A 45 21.74 12.32 -11.10
CA LEU A 45 21.96 13.50 -10.27
C LEU A 45 23.24 14.26 -10.67
N GLY A 46 24.05 13.69 -11.58
CA GLY A 46 25.35 14.23 -11.98
C GLY A 46 26.38 14.19 -10.85
N LYS A 47 27.34 15.13 -10.89
CA LYS A 47 28.34 15.27 -9.83
C LYS A 47 27.72 15.84 -8.56
N ILE A 48 27.82 15.07 -7.48
CA ILE A 48 27.40 15.46 -6.14
C ILE A 48 28.66 15.68 -5.29
N PRO A 49 28.77 16.77 -4.52
CA PRO A 49 29.97 17.09 -3.73
C PRO A 49 30.24 16.10 -2.59
N ALA A 50 29.19 15.43 -2.09
CA ALA A 50 29.29 14.44 -1.02
C ALA A 50 28.19 13.38 -1.18
N ILE A 51 28.56 12.11 -1.05
CA ILE A 51 27.63 10.97 -1.09
C ILE A 51 27.11 10.76 0.33
N ILE A 52 26.23 11.66 0.77
CA ILE A 52 25.52 11.56 2.05
C ILE A 52 24.01 11.67 1.82
N PRO A 53 23.18 10.96 2.60
CA PRO A 53 21.74 10.86 2.35
C PRO A 53 21.05 12.22 2.14
N ASP A 54 21.32 13.18 3.02
CA ASP A 54 20.67 14.50 2.97
C ASP A 54 21.04 15.29 1.71
N VAL A 55 22.31 15.23 1.30
CA VAL A 55 22.76 15.91 0.07
C VAL A 55 22.14 15.26 -1.16
N ILE A 56 22.03 13.93 -1.18
CA ILE A 56 21.38 13.21 -2.29
C ILE A 56 19.90 13.59 -2.37
N LEU A 57 19.18 13.66 -1.24
CA LEU A 57 17.80 14.12 -1.22
C LEU A 57 17.64 15.56 -1.73
N ILE A 58 18.55 16.47 -1.36
CA ILE A 58 18.56 17.84 -1.88
C ILE A 58 18.71 17.85 -3.40
N TYR A 59 19.63 17.06 -3.95
CA TYR A 59 19.85 16.97 -5.39
C TYR A 59 18.67 16.32 -6.12
N ILE A 60 18.06 15.28 -5.53
CA ILE A 60 16.81 14.69 -6.01
C ILE A 60 15.72 15.76 -6.12
N LYS A 61 15.53 16.57 -5.08
CA LYS A 61 14.53 17.65 -5.06
C LYS A 61 14.84 18.72 -6.12
N ALA A 62 16.11 19.08 -6.29
CA ALA A 62 16.51 20.07 -7.27
C ALA A 62 16.23 19.60 -8.71
N LYS A 63 16.45 18.32 -9.01
CA LYS A 63 16.21 17.72 -10.33
C LYS A 63 14.75 17.33 -10.56
N ASN A 64 14.03 17.02 -9.49
CA ASN A 64 12.62 16.62 -9.50
C ASN A 64 11.82 17.50 -8.53
N PRO A 65 11.46 18.75 -8.90
CA PRO A 65 10.83 19.72 -7.99
C PRO A 65 9.51 19.25 -7.38
N LYS A 66 8.82 18.27 -7.99
CA LYS A 66 7.56 17.70 -7.50
C LYS A 66 7.77 16.60 -6.44
N VAL A 67 8.98 16.07 -6.27
CA VAL A 67 9.27 15.05 -5.26
C VAL A 67 9.22 15.66 -3.86
N VAL A 68 8.57 14.98 -2.92
CA VAL A 68 8.46 15.37 -1.52
C VAL A 68 9.45 14.52 -0.72
N ILE A 69 10.68 15.02 -0.62
CA ILE A 69 11.82 14.28 -0.05
C ILE A 69 11.66 13.94 1.44
N THR A 70 10.73 14.58 2.16
CA THR A 70 10.43 14.26 3.56
C THR A 70 9.80 12.88 3.73
N GLU A 71 9.21 12.32 2.68
CA GLU A 71 8.61 10.98 2.66
C GLU A 71 9.61 9.88 2.24
N LEU A 72 10.85 10.26 1.94
CA LEU A 72 11.87 9.37 1.39
C LEU A 72 13.03 9.16 2.36
N PHE A 73 13.73 8.04 2.21
CA PHE A 73 15.05 7.84 2.81
C PHE A 73 16.00 7.28 1.76
N VAL A 74 17.29 7.58 1.91
CA VAL A 74 18.34 7.12 1.01
C VAL A 74 19.18 6.08 1.73
N PHE A 75 19.34 4.92 1.09
CA PHE A 75 20.25 3.88 1.49
C PHE A 75 21.49 3.92 0.60
N LEU A 76 22.66 3.98 1.24
CA LEU A 76 23.96 3.98 0.58
C LEU A 76 24.60 2.61 0.78
N ASP A 77 24.92 1.95 -0.33
CA ASP A 77 25.70 0.71 -0.31
C ASP A 77 27.17 1.07 -0.18
N SER A 78 27.85 0.54 0.85
CA SER A 78 29.28 0.80 1.07
C SER A 78 30.16 0.31 -0.08
N ASN A 79 29.66 -0.64 -0.89
CA ASN A 79 30.38 -1.21 -2.02
C ASN A 79 30.17 -0.43 -3.33
N VAL A 80 29.16 0.45 -3.38
CA VAL A 80 28.76 1.17 -4.59
C VAL A 80 28.68 2.66 -4.32
N LYS A 81 29.71 3.41 -4.69
CA LYS A 81 29.82 4.84 -4.40
C LYS A 81 29.08 5.73 -5.40
N GLU A 82 28.75 5.22 -6.57
CA GLU A 82 28.15 6.00 -7.67
C GLU A 82 26.62 5.91 -7.71
N TYR A 83 26.03 5.03 -6.89
CA TYR A 83 24.60 4.78 -6.88
C TYR A 83 24.05 4.87 -5.46
N ALA A 84 22.81 5.33 -5.35
CA ALA A 84 22.08 5.38 -4.11
C ALA A 84 20.70 4.76 -4.32
N LYS A 85 20.20 4.04 -3.31
CA LYS A 85 18.84 3.49 -3.35
C LYS A 85 17.91 4.44 -2.63
N VAL A 86 16.85 4.86 -3.30
CA VAL A 86 15.82 5.72 -2.73
C VAL A 86 14.65 4.84 -2.35
N HIS A 87 14.18 4.99 -1.13
CA HIS A 87 13.07 4.22 -0.60
C HIS A 87 12.01 5.15 -0.02
N ILE A 88 10.75 4.71 -0.12
CA ILE A 88 9.62 5.38 0.52
C ILE A 88 9.62 4.99 2.00
N LYS A 89 9.40 5.96 2.89
CA LYS A 89 9.23 5.68 4.33
C LYS A 89 7.97 4.85 4.52
N GLY A 90 8.01 3.84 5.39
CA GLY A 90 6.89 2.93 5.59
C GLY A 90 5.59 3.59 6.12
N ASN A 91 5.69 4.80 6.67
CA ASN A 91 4.55 5.62 7.11
C ASN A 91 4.24 6.78 6.15
N SER A 92 4.71 6.70 4.91
CA SER A 92 4.46 7.69 3.87
C SER A 92 2.96 7.89 3.65
N LYS A 93 2.55 9.14 3.55
CA LYS A 93 1.15 9.52 3.25
C LYS A 93 0.98 10.04 1.83
N ILE A 94 2.07 10.10 1.06
CA ILE A 94 2.10 10.69 -0.28
C ILE A 94 2.43 9.64 -1.33
N TYR A 95 3.40 8.77 -1.07
CA TYR A 95 3.90 7.79 -2.02
C TYR A 95 3.54 6.35 -1.66
N HIS A 96 3.34 5.52 -2.69
CA HIS A 96 3.34 4.05 -2.64
C HIS A 96 4.44 3.49 -3.54
#